data_AF-A0A926NMU2-F1
#
_entry.id   AF-A0A926NMU2-F1
#
_cell.length_a   1.000
_cell.length_b   1.000
_cell.length_c   1.000
_cell.angle_alpha   90.00
_cell.angle_beta   90.00
_cell.angle_gamma   90.00
#
_symmetry.space_group_name_H-M   'P 1'
#
loop_
_entity.id
_entity.type
_entity.pdbx_description
1 polymer ?
#
loop_
_entity_poly.entity_id
_entity_poly.type
_entity_poly.pdbx_seq_one_letter_code
_entity_poly.pdbx_strand_id
1 'polypeptide(L)'
;MLPEGLYKRRKHHTTPPTVLLIFTNMIVAAVLIQLFTGCTGINNFFWAAIVLLGVYNVYEIRRNPDEYSKLNIGLYVVSIIFMIGLFFYFSNQPHNC
;
A
#
# COMPACT_ATOMS: atom_id res chain seq x y z
N MET A 1 -12.61 -9.14 -40.50
CA MET A 1 -12.24 -8.13 -39.50
C MET A 1 -13.44 -7.91 -38.58
N LEU A 2 -13.39 -8.49 -37.38
CA LEU A 2 -14.42 -8.27 -36.37
C LEU A 2 -14.27 -6.85 -35.83
N PRO A 3 -15.36 -6.11 -35.57
CA PRO A 3 -15.28 -4.72 -35.13
C PRO A 3 -14.57 -4.62 -33.78
N GLU A 4 -13.46 -3.87 -33.77
CA GLU A 4 -12.54 -3.61 -32.64
C GLU A 4 -13.24 -3.05 -31.38
N GLY A 5 -14.50 -2.60 -31.51
CA GLY A 5 -15.29 -1.99 -30.45
C GLY A 5 -16.17 -2.94 -29.63
N LEU A 6 -16.42 -4.18 -30.07
CA LEU A 6 -17.33 -5.11 -29.37
C LEU A 6 -16.64 -5.92 -28.25
N TYR A 7 -15.33 -6.13 -28.34
CA TYR A 7 -14.53 -6.84 -27.32
C TYR A 7 -13.79 -5.91 -26.38
N LYS A 8 -14.16 -4.63 -26.31
CA LYS A 8 -13.71 -3.79 -25.21
C LYS A 8 -14.39 -4.32 -23.96
N ARG A 9 -13.80 -5.35 -23.36
CA ARG A 9 -14.19 -5.97 -22.10
C ARG A 9 -14.40 -4.80 -21.14
N ARG A 10 -15.66 -4.39 -20.94
CA ARG A 10 -16.02 -3.43 -19.91
C ARG A 10 -15.61 -4.14 -18.64
N LYS A 11 -14.40 -3.84 -18.18
CA LYS A 11 -13.79 -4.41 -17.00
C LYS A 11 -14.63 -3.83 -15.87
N HIS A 12 -15.68 -4.57 -15.50
CA HIS A 12 -16.61 -4.22 -14.43
C HIS A 12 -15.84 -4.39 -13.12
N HIS A 13 -14.92 -3.46 -12.87
CA HIS A 13 -14.22 -3.35 -11.60
C HIS A 13 -15.12 -2.56 -10.68
N THR A 14 -15.93 -3.27 -9.92
CA THR A 14 -16.73 -2.71 -8.82
C THR A 14 -15.81 -2.05 -7.77
N THR A 15 -14.52 -2.39 -7.76
CA THR A 15 -13.47 -1.72 -6.99
C THR A 15 -12.19 -1.54 -7.83
N PRO A 16 -11.60 -0.33 -7.88
CA PRO A 16 -10.31 -0.12 -8.54
C PRO A 16 -9.22 -0.96 -7.83
N PRO A 17 -8.35 -1.66 -8.57
CA PRO A 17 -7.27 -2.46 -7.98
C PRO A 17 -6.34 -1.63 -7.08
N THR A 18 -6.17 -0.33 -7.41
CA THR A 18 -5.45 0.65 -6.59
C THR A 18 -6.04 0.80 -5.18
N VAL A 19 -7.37 0.77 -5.05
CA VAL A 19 -8.04 0.91 -3.74
C VAL A 19 -7.74 -0.31 -2.88
N LEU A 20 -7.79 -1.51 -3.48
CA LEU A 20 -7.46 -2.75 -2.79
C LEU A 20 -6.00 -2.73 -2.28
N LEU A 21 -5.08 -2.26 -3.13
CA LEU A 21 -3.66 -2.16 -2.79
C LEU A 21 -3.38 -1.12 -1.69
N ILE A 22 -4.12 -0.01 -1.66
CA ILE A 22 -4.04 0.97 -0.57
C ILE A 22 -4.57 0.37 0.75
N PHE A 23 -5.71 -0.32 0.71
CA PHE A 23 -6.31 -0.93 1.91
C PHE A 23 -5.44 -2.03 2.51
N THR A 24 -4.86 -2.92 1.68
CA THR A 24 -3.97 -3.96 2.18
C THR A 24 -2.73 -3.35 2.84
N ASN A 25 -2.14 -2.32 2.24
CA ASN A 25 -1.00 -1.62 2.84
C ASN A 25 -1.35 -0.95 4.18
N MET A 26 -2.53 -0.31 4.27
CA MET A 26 -3.02 0.32 5.50
C MET A 26 -3.14 -0.70 6.63
N ILE A 27 -3.81 -1.82 6.36
CA ILE A 27 -4.08 -2.86 7.37
C ILE A 27 -2.76 -3.50 7.82
N VAL A 28 -1.90 -3.87 6.88
CA VAL A 28 -0.61 -4.50 7.20
C VAL A 28 0.27 -3.55 8.02
N ALA A 29 0.35 -2.27 7.64
CA ALA A 29 1.10 -1.27 8.39
C ALA A 29 0.55 -1.09 9.82
N ALA A 30 -0.78 -0.98 9.98
CA ALA A 30 -1.41 -0.82 11.29
C ALA A 30 -1.13 -2.02 12.22
N VAL A 31 -1.23 -3.24 11.70
CA VAL A 31 -0.94 -4.47 12.44
C VAL A 31 0.55 -4.54 12.81
N LEU A 32 1.44 -4.20 11.89
CA LEU A 32 2.89 -4.19 12.13
C LEU A 32 3.27 -3.18 13.22
N ILE A 33 2.68 -1.99 13.21
CA ILE A 33 2.91 -0.97 14.25
C ILE A 33 2.47 -1.51 15.60
N GLN A 34 1.24 -2.04 15.72
CA GLN A 34 0.73 -2.56 17.00
C GLN A 34 1.56 -3.72 17.57
N LEU A 35 2.06 -4.62 16.72
CA LEU A 35 2.78 -5.82 17.18
C LEU A 35 4.28 -5.59 17.43
N PHE A 36 4.91 -4.66 16.70
CA PHE A 36 6.36 -4.56 16.64
C PHE A 36 6.93 -3.19 17.02
N THR A 37 6.07 -2.22 17.37
CA THR A 37 6.50 -0.98 18.04
C THR A 37 6.12 -1.05 19.52
N GLY A 38 7.10 -0.94 20.40
CA GLY A 38 6.91 -0.95 21.85
C GLY A 38 7.88 0.01 22.56
N CYS A 39 7.77 0.09 23.89
CA CYS A 39 8.50 1.06 24.72
C CYS A 39 10.04 1.01 24.57
N THR A 40 10.60 -0.16 24.31
CA THR A 40 12.05 -0.39 24.20
C THR A 40 12.61 -0.17 22.80
N GLY A 41 11.75 0.09 21.80
CA GLY A 41 12.15 0.35 20.42
C GLY A 41 11.38 -0.46 19.38
N ILE A 42 11.80 -0.33 18.13
CA ILE A 42 11.19 -1.00 16.96
C ILE A 42 11.93 -2.30 16.71
N ASN A 43 11.20 -3.42 16.62
CA ASN A 43 11.80 -4.71 16.29
C ASN A 43 12.31 -4.73 14.83
N ASN A 44 13.49 -5.29 14.57
CA ASN A 44 14.03 -5.44 13.22
C ASN A 44 13.09 -6.20 12.26
N PHE A 45 12.22 -7.07 12.78
CA PHE A 45 11.19 -7.73 11.99
C PHE A 45 10.21 -6.76 11.31
N PHE A 46 9.92 -5.62 11.96
CA PHE A 46 9.09 -4.55 11.39
C PHE A 46 9.67 -4.06 10.05
N TRP A 47 10.97 -3.77 10.02
CA TRP A 47 11.66 -3.29 8.84
C TRP A 47 11.68 -4.34 7.71
N ALA A 48 11.89 -5.61 8.06
CA ALA A 48 11.83 -6.71 7.10
C ALA A 48 10.43 -6.83 6.45
N ALA A 49 9.37 -6.71 7.26
CA ALA A 49 7.99 -6.76 6.77
C ALA A 49 7.63 -5.56 5.87
N ILE A 50 8.07 -4.35 6.23
CA ILE A 50 7.91 -3.13 5.41
C ILE A 50 8.62 -3.29 4.06
N VAL A 51 9.85 -3.80 4.04
CA VAL A 51 10.60 -4.04 2.81
C VAL A 51 9.89 -5.06 1.92
N LEU A 52 9.44 -6.18 2.49
CA LEU A 52 8.72 -7.22 1.76
C LEU A 52 7.42 -6.66 1.14
N LEU A 53 6.68 -5.87 1.92
CA LEU A 53 5.46 -5.20 1.46
C LEU A 53 5.77 -4.24 0.30
N GLY A 54 6.84 -3.44 0.40
CA GLY A 54 7.31 -2.58 -0.68
C GLY A 54 7.62 -3.35 -1.97
N VAL A 55 8.33 -4.49 -1.87
CA VAL A 55 8.64 -5.35 -3.02
C VAL A 55 7.37 -5.92 -3.65
N TYR A 56 6.43 -6.41 -2.84
CA TYR A 56 5.14 -6.91 -3.32
C TYR A 56 4.38 -5.84 -4.12
N ASN A 57 4.33 -4.61 -3.60
CA ASN A 57 3.64 -3.51 -4.28
C ASN A 57 4.30 -3.13 -5.60
N VAL A 58 5.64 -3.10 -5.67
CA VAL A 58 6.37 -2.84 -6.92
C VAL A 58 6.12 -3.95 -7.95
N TYR A 59 6.10 -5.20 -7.50
CA TYR A 59 5.80 -6.34 -8.36
C TYR A 59 4.38 -6.25 -8.94
N GLU A 60 3.39 -5.91 -8.12
CA GLU A 60 1.99 -5.81 -8.53
C GLU A 60 1.76 -4.67 -9.54
N ILE A 61 2.41 -3.52 -9.34
CA ILE A 61 2.35 -2.40 -10.29
C ILE A 61 3.00 -2.78 -11.63
N ARG A 62 4.15 -3.47 -11.60
CA ARG A 62 4.82 -3.94 -12.82
C ARG A 62 4.04 -5.00 -13.57
N ARG A 63 3.31 -5.85 -12.85
CA ARG A 63 2.53 -6.94 -13.45
C ARG A 63 1.27 -6.45 -14.16
N ASN A 64 0.67 -5.35 -13.69
CA ASN A 64 -0.60 -4.83 -14.21
C ASN A 64 -0.49 -3.36 -14.70
N PRO A 65 0.39 -3.04 -15.67
CA PRO A 65 0.67 -1.65 -16.07
C PRO A 65 -0.56 -0.91 -16.63
N ASP A 66 -1.51 -1.64 -17.24
CA ASP A 66 -2.71 -1.06 -17.86
C ASP A 66 -3.71 -0.49 -16.84
N GLU A 67 -3.64 -0.92 -15.58
CA GLU A 67 -4.55 -0.48 -14.51
C GLU A 67 -3.96 0.65 -13.66
N TYR A 68 -2.64 0.76 -13.61
CA TYR A 68 -1.93 1.76 -12.83
C TYR A 68 -1.53 2.96 -13.68
N SER A 69 -2.51 3.85 -13.92
CA SER A 69 -2.24 5.18 -14.48
C SER A 69 -1.27 5.97 -13.59
N LYS A 70 -0.53 6.92 -14.17
CA LYS A 70 0.41 7.81 -13.44
C LYS A 70 -0.26 8.51 -12.24
N LEU A 71 -1.55 8.83 -12.34
CA LEU A 71 -2.36 9.37 -11.24
C LEU A 71 -2.52 8.38 -10.07
N ASN A 72 -2.81 7.11 -10.38
CA ASN A 72 -2.96 6.05 -9.38
C ASN A 72 -1.64 5.76 -8.66
N ILE A 73 -0.53 5.80 -9.39
CA ILE A 73 0.82 5.69 -8.81
C ILE A 73 1.09 6.89 -7.89
N GLY A 74 0.72 8.11 -8.30
CA GLY A 74 0.85 9.31 -7.45
C GLY A 74 0.06 9.19 -6.15
N LEU A 75 -1.22 8.81 -6.23
CA LEU A 75 -2.09 8.55 -5.07
C LEU A 75 -1.50 7.47 -4.14
N TYR A 76 -0.93 6.42 -4.72
CA TYR A 76 -0.26 5.37 -3.97
C TYR A 76 0.98 5.88 -3.23
N VAL A 77 1.83 6.67 -3.87
CA VAL A 77 3.02 7.27 -3.23
C VAL A 77 2.60 8.21 -2.10
N VAL A 78 1.58 9.03 -2.30
CA VAL A 78 1.02 9.90 -1.25
C VAL A 78 0.52 9.06 -0.06
N SER A 79 -0.12 7.92 -0.30
CA SER A 79 -0.59 7.02 0.77
C SER A 79 0.57 6.44 1.59
N ILE A 80 1.71 6.11 0.95
CA ILE A 80 2.92 5.65 1.65
C ILE A 80 3.48 6.77 2.51
N ILE A 81 3.60 7.98 1.96
CA ILE A 81 4.11 9.15 2.71
C ILE A 81 3.22 9.43 3.92
N PHE A 82 1.90 9.33 3.75
CA PHE A 82 0.95 9.46 4.84
C PHE A 82 1.15 8.38 5.93
N MET A 83 1.37 7.12 5.55
CA MET A 83 1.69 6.06 6.52
C MET A 83 3.00 6.31 7.27
N ILE A 84 4.04 6.80 6.58
CA ILE A 84 5.30 7.18 7.22
C ILE A 84 5.06 8.33 8.21
N GLY A 85 4.27 9.33 7.81
CA GLY A 85 3.87 10.43 8.69
C GLY A 85 3.12 9.95 9.93
N LEU A 86 2.15 9.04 9.77
CA LEU A 86 1.43 8.41 10.87
C LEU A 86 2.37 7.62 11.78
N PHE A 87 3.33 6.89 11.23
CA PHE A 87 4.32 6.17 12.02
C PHE A 87 5.12 7.09 12.93
N PHE A 88 5.66 8.20 12.40
CA PHE A 88 6.37 9.19 13.22
C PHE A 88 5.46 9.87 14.24
N TYR A 89 4.21 10.15 13.86
CA TYR A 89 3.23 10.71 14.76
C TYR A 89 2.95 9.77 15.95
N PHE A 90 2.66 8.50 15.68
CA PHE A 90 2.44 7.51 16.73
C PHE A 90 3.69 7.22 17.53
N SER A 91 4.88 7.19 16.91
CA SER A 91 6.17 6.99 17.59
C SER A 91 6.60 8.16 18.48
N ASN A 92 6.15 9.39 18.19
CA ASN A 92 6.48 10.58 18.98
C ASN A 92 5.45 10.91 20.05
N GLN A 93 4.29 10.25 20.06
CA GLN A 93 3.37 10.38 21.19
C GLN A 93 4.08 9.91 22.45
N PRO A 94 3.89 10.56 23.61
CA PRO A 94 4.30 9.99 24.88
C PRO A 94 3.47 8.73 25.08
N HIS A 95 4.03 7.59 24.70
CA HIS A 95 3.46 6.31 25.11
C HIS A 95 3.62 6.34 26.63
N ASN A 96 2.52 6.15 27.38
CA ASN A 96 2.60 5.78 28.79
C ASN A 96 3.21 4.37 28.84
N CYS A 97 4.49 4.30 28.53
CA CYS A 97 5.45 3.50 29.25
C CYS A 97 5.64 4.21 30.60
#